data_AF-A0A529C5I1-F1
#
_entry.id   AF-A0A529C5I1-F1
#
_cell.length_a   1.000
_cell.length_b   1.000
_cell.length_c   1.000
_cell.angle_alpha   90.00
_cell.angle_beta   90.00
_cell.angle_gamma   90.00
#
_symmetry.space_group_name_H-M   'P 1'
#
loop_
_entity.id
_entity.type
_entity.pdbx_description
1 polymer ?
#
loop_
_entity_poly.entity_id
_entity_poly.type
_entity_poly.pdbx_seq_one_letter_code
_entity_poly.pdbx_strand_id
1 'polypeptide(L)'
;MRELSAQKWVGSKWRPRLATVVIAILIMVMALPLAGLFFFRLYENQLIRQTEAELIAQGAALAAIYAQEVREAGLAPEKLGTPMPPPDTGDRASRYLPIEPRLDLASDR
;
A
#
# COMPACT_ATOMS: atom_id res chain seq x y z
N MET A 1 3.51 -72.55 11.78
CA MET A 1 4.15 -71.96 10.59
C MET A 1 3.09 -71.76 9.52
N ARG A 2 2.60 -70.54 9.31
CA ARG A 2 1.79 -70.16 8.14
C ARG A 2 2.12 -68.71 7.79
N GLU A 3 2.86 -68.61 6.69
CA GLU A 3 3.33 -67.46 5.93
C GLU A 3 2.43 -66.22 6.03
N LEU A 4 2.98 -65.09 6.48
CA LEU A 4 2.37 -63.78 6.32
C LEU A 4 2.58 -63.34 4.86
N SER A 5 1.51 -63.38 4.07
CA SER A 5 1.52 -62.86 2.71
C SER A 5 1.81 -61.35 2.73
N ALA A 6 3.04 -60.98 2.40
CA ALA A 6 3.46 -59.60 2.23
C ALA A 6 2.69 -58.99 1.04
N GLN A 7 1.60 -58.31 1.36
CA GLN A 7 0.84 -57.50 0.42
C GLN A 7 1.73 -56.35 -0.05
N LYS A 8 2.30 -56.49 -1.25
CA LYS A 8 3.13 -55.46 -1.86
C LYS A 8 2.23 -54.32 -2.32
N TRP A 9 2.15 -53.28 -1.50
CA TRP A 9 1.54 -52.00 -1.86
C TRP A 9 2.40 -51.32 -2.94
N VAL A 10 2.11 -51.63 -4.21
CA VAL A 10 2.66 -50.89 -5.32
C VAL A 10 1.92 -49.55 -5.38
N GLY A 11 2.51 -48.52 -4.78
CA GLY A 11 2.07 -47.14 -4.95
C GLY A 11 2.02 -46.82 -6.44
N SER A 12 0.84 -46.41 -6.93
CA SER A 12 0.62 -46.08 -8.33
C SER A 12 1.56 -44.94 -8.75
N LYS A 13 2.43 -45.21 -9.74
CA LYS A 13 3.35 -44.21 -10.29
C LYS A 13 2.53 -43.18 -11.07
N TRP A 14 2.46 -41.96 -10.56
CA TRP A 14 1.79 -40.85 -11.23
C TRP A 14 2.47 -40.54 -12.57
N ARG A 15 1.74 -40.67 -13.68
CA ARG A 15 2.21 -40.39 -15.04
C ARG A 15 1.31 -39.31 -15.66
N PRO A 16 1.53 -38.02 -15.36
CA PRO A 16 0.73 -36.95 -15.94
C PRO A 16 0.88 -36.98 -17.46
N ARG A 17 -0.24 -36.77 -18.17
CA ARG A 17 -0.22 -36.68 -19.63
C ARG A 17 0.47 -35.38 -20.02
N LEU A 18 1.18 -35.36 -21.15
CA LEU A 18 1.84 -34.15 -21.67
C LEU A 18 0.89 -32.95 -21.73
N ALA A 19 -0.36 -33.19 -22.15
CA ALA A 19 -1.42 -32.18 -22.18
C ALA A 19 -1.68 -31.53 -20.81
N THR A 20 -1.62 -32.29 -19.71
CA THR A 20 -1.80 -31.75 -18.35
C THR A 20 -0.69 -30.77 -17.99
N VAL A 21 0.55 -31.11 -18.35
CA VAL A 21 1.71 -30.23 -18.11
C VAL A 21 1.59 -28.95 -18.93
N VAL A 22 1.22 -29.06 -20.21
CA VAL A 22 1.04 -27.91 -21.10
C VAL A 22 -0.08 -27.00 -20.59
N ILE A 23 -1.24 -27.56 -20.20
CA ILE A 23 -2.34 -26.78 -19.65
C ILE A 23 -1.95 -26.09 -18.34
N ALA A 24 -1.23 -26.78 -17.44
CA ALA A 24 -0.75 -26.19 -16.19
C ALA A 24 0.17 -24.98 -16.45
N ILE A 25 1.08 -25.10 -17.42
CA ILE A 25 1.96 -23.99 -17.81
C ILE A 25 1.15 -22.85 -18.41
N LEU A 26 0.19 -23.12 -19.31
CA LEU A 26 -0.66 -22.09 -19.90
C LEU A 26 -1.46 -21.33 -18.84
N ILE A 27 -2.05 -22.05 -17.87
CA ILE A 27 -2.76 -21.44 -16.73
C ILE A 27 -1.79 -20.58 -15.90
N MET A 28 -0.58 -21.07 -15.64
CA MET A 28 0.44 -20.32 -14.90
C MET A 28 0.80 -19.03 -15.63
N VAL A 29 1.11 -19.11 -16.92
CA VAL A 29 1.40 -17.94 -17.79
C VAL A 29 0.21 -16.96 -17.81
N MET A 30 -1.02 -17.46 -17.85
CA MET A 30 -2.21 -16.62 -17.81
C MET A 30 -2.46 -15.99 -16.42
N ALA A 31 -2.00 -16.64 -15.35
CA ALA A 31 -2.10 -16.13 -13.99
C ALA A 31 -1.05 -15.06 -13.66
N LEU A 32 0.10 -15.06 -14.35
CA LEU A 32 1.16 -14.05 -14.17
C LEU A 32 0.66 -12.60 -14.21
N PRO A 33 -0.13 -12.14 -15.21
CA PRO A 33 -0.60 -10.75 -15.24
C PRO A 33 -1.54 -10.40 -14.06
N LEU A 34 -2.38 -11.34 -13.63
CA LEU A 34 -3.26 -11.16 -12.46
C LEU A 34 -2.45 -11.07 -11.16
N ALA A 35 -1.45 -11.94 -11.00
CA ALA A 35 -0.53 -11.90 -9.87
C ALA A 35 0.27 -10.59 -9.85
N GLY A 36 0.78 -10.13 -11.01
CA GLY A 36 1.49 -8.86 -11.14
C GLY A 36 0.65 -7.67 -10.71
N LEU A 37 -0.61 -7.59 -11.18
CA LEU A 37 -1.56 -6.55 -10.76
C LEU A 37 -1.84 -6.60 -9.25
N PHE A 38 -1.99 -7.80 -8.69
CA PHE A 38 -2.22 -7.98 -7.25
C PHE A 38 -1.01 -7.50 -6.42
N PHE A 39 0.21 -7.88 -6.79
CA PHE A 39 1.43 -7.43 -6.12
C PHE A 39 1.67 -5.92 -6.28
N PHE A 40 1.39 -5.35 -7.46
CA PHE A 40 1.46 -3.91 -7.69
C PHE A 40 0.50 -3.15 -6.77
N ARG A 41 -0.76 -3.60 -6.70
CA ARG A 41 -1.75 -3.03 -5.77
C ARG A 41 -1.34 -3.19 -4.32
N LEU A 42 -0.72 -4.30 -3.93
CA LEU A 42 -0.25 -4.48 -2.56
C LEU A 42 0.90 -3.52 -2.22
N TYR A 43 1.85 -3.35 -3.14
CA TYR A 43 2.96 -2.40 -3.00
C TYR A 43 2.46 -0.95 -2.86
N GLU A 44 1.53 -0.56 -3.73
CA GLU A 44 0.92 0.77 -3.73
C GLU A 44 0.02 1.00 -2.51
N ASN A 45 -0.91 0.09 -2.25
CA ASN A 45 -1.88 0.27 -1.17
C ASN A 45 -1.30 0.14 0.23
N GLN A 46 -0.23 -0.64 0.43
CA GLN A 46 0.30 -0.91 1.78
C GLN A 46 1.61 -0.17 2.03
N LEU A 47 2.59 -0.20 1.12
CA LEU A 47 3.91 0.39 1.41
C LEU A 47 3.98 1.88 1.09
N ILE A 48 3.43 2.29 -0.05
CA ILE A 48 3.48 3.70 -0.48
C ILE A 48 2.50 4.54 0.35
N ARG A 49 1.24 4.11 0.44
CA ARG A 49 0.24 4.84 1.24
C ARG A 49 0.60 4.93 2.72
N GLN A 50 1.24 3.91 3.30
CA GLN A 50 1.62 3.94 4.71
C GLN A 50 2.73 4.96 4.97
N THR A 51 3.75 5.04 4.11
CA THR A 51 4.84 6.00 4.27
C THR A 51 4.38 7.43 3.97
N GLU A 52 3.53 7.64 2.95
CA GLU A 52 2.93 8.94 2.66
C GLU A 52 2.03 9.42 3.81
N ALA A 53 1.17 8.54 4.34
CA ALA A 53 0.32 8.87 5.49
C ALA A 53 1.15 9.20 6.74
N GLU A 54 2.24 8.47 6.98
CA GLU A 54 3.14 8.74 8.08
C GLU A 54 3.84 10.09 7.93
N LEU A 55 4.35 10.42 6.73
CA LEU A 55 4.96 11.74 6.47
C LEU A 55 3.96 12.89 6.62
N ILE A 56 2.72 12.73 6.18
CA ILE A 56 1.67 13.74 6.34
C ILE A 56 1.32 13.93 7.82
N ALA A 57 1.24 12.85 8.59
CA ALA A 57 1.00 12.92 10.03
C ALA A 57 2.16 13.62 10.76
N GLN A 58 3.40 13.25 10.42
CA GLN A 58 4.60 13.87 11.00
C GLN A 58 4.70 15.35 10.62
N GLY A 59 4.46 15.71 9.36
CA GLY A 59 4.44 17.10 8.89
C GLY A 59 3.36 17.93 9.57
N ALA A 60 2.18 17.37 9.77
CA ALA A 60 1.08 18.02 10.48
C ALA A 60 1.42 18.30 11.95
N ALA A 61 2.00 17.32 12.63
CA ALA A 61 2.45 17.49 14.02
C ALA A 61 3.53 18.58 14.13
N LEU A 62 4.53 18.55 13.25
CA LEU A 62 5.59 19.56 13.23
C LEU A 62 5.05 20.97 12.94
N ALA A 63 4.13 21.11 11.98
CA ALA A 63 3.49 22.38 11.68
C ALA A 63 2.66 22.91 12.85
N ALA A 64 1.94 22.03 13.57
CA ALA A 64 1.16 22.41 14.74
C ALA A 64 2.04 22.90 15.90
N ILE A 65 3.13 22.18 16.17
CA ILE A 65 4.14 22.56 17.19
C ILE A 65 4.76 23.91 16.82
N TYR A 66 5.27 24.04 15.59
CA TYR A 66 5.87 25.28 15.12
C TYR A 66 4.91 26.47 15.20
N ALA A 67 3.66 26.28 14.80
CA ALA A 67 2.64 27.32 14.89
C ALA A 67 2.34 27.71 16.36
N GLN A 68 2.44 26.77 17.30
CA GLN A 68 2.31 27.05 18.71
C GLN A 68 3.52 27.84 19.25
N GLU A 69 4.73 27.41 18.95
CA GLU A 69 5.96 28.10 19.37
C GLU A 69 6.02 29.54 18.84
N VAL A 70 5.65 29.75 17.58
CA VAL A 70 5.59 31.10 16.98
C VAL A 70 4.58 32.00 17.69
N ARG A 71 3.43 31.45 18.10
CA ARG A 71 2.42 32.20 18.89
C ARG A 71 2.94 32.54 20.28
N GLU A 72 3.58 31.59 20.95
CA GLU A 72 4.16 31.78 22.30
C GLU A 72 5.34 32.76 22.30
N ALA A 73 6.15 32.77 21.24
CA ALA A 73 7.24 33.71 21.06
C ALA A 73 6.78 35.17 20.87
N GLY A 74 5.49 35.41 20.62
CA GLY A 74 4.91 36.76 20.54
C GLY A 74 5.55 37.64 19.46
N LEU A 75 5.98 37.03 18.35
CA LEU A 75 6.68 37.74 17.28
C LEU A 75 5.80 38.83 16.67
N ALA A 76 6.40 39.99 16.38
CA ALA A 76 5.71 41.06 15.67
C ALA A 76 5.25 40.58 14.28
N PRO A 77 4.02 40.92 13.84
CA PRO A 77 3.46 40.46 12.55
C PRO A 77 4.36 40.77 11.35
N GLU A 78 5.09 41.88 11.41
CA GLU A 78 6.04 42.33 10.39
C GLU A 78 7.19 41.33 10.16
N LYS A 79 7.53 40.51 11.17
CA LYS A 79 8.57 39.49 11.10
C LYS A 79 8.07 38.14 10.60
N LEU A 80 6.75 37.95 10.50
CA LEU A 80 6.11 36.69 10.08
C LEU A 80 5.96 36.56 8.56
N GLY A 81 6.35 37.60 7.80
CA GLY A 81 6.27 37.61 6.34
C GLY A 81 4.87 37.90 5.81
N THR A 82 4.61 37.50 4.57
CA THR A 82 3.32 37.73 3.90
C THR A 82 2.21 36.91 4.56
N PRO A 83 1.07 37.53 4.93
CA PRO A 83 -0.05 36.79 5.51
C PRO A 83 -0.61 35.77 4.52
N MET A 84 -0.87 34.56 5.02
CA MET A 84 -1.50 33.51 4.23
C MET A 84 -2.95 33.90 3.90
N PRO A 85 -3.42 33.68 2.67
CA PRO A 85 -4.83 33.85 2.34
C PRO A 85 -5.69 33.01 3.29
N PRO A 86 -6.85 33.52 3.75
CA PRO A 86 -7.74 32.75 4.60
C PRO A 86 -8.14 31.45 3.88
N PRO A 87 -8.15 30.29 4.58
CA PRO A 87 -8.51 29.02 3.97
C PRO A 87 -9.92 29.10 3.37
N ASP A 88 -10.09 28.48 2.19
CA ASP A 88 -11.38 28.44 1.48
C ASP A 88 -12.42 27.77 2.38
N THR A 89 -13.40 28.55 2.83
CA THR A 89 -14.08 28.33 4.10
C THR A 89 -15.34 27.46 3.97
N GLY A 90 -15.39 26.58 2.96
CA GLY A 90 -16.52 25.70 2.69
C GLY A 90 -16.80 24.68 3.82
N ASP A 91 -15.78 24.35 4.62
CA ASP A 91 -15.90 23.36 5.69
C ASP A 91 -15.21 23.85 6.98
N ARG A 92 -15.82 24.83 7.66
CA ARG A 92 -15.32 25.46 8.91
C ARG A 92 -15.09 24.50 10.08
N ALA A 93 -15.52 23.25 10.00
CA ALA A 93 -15.40 22.29 11.09
C ALA A 93 -13.99 21.66 11.18
N SER A 94 -13.21 21.71 10.10
CA SER A 94 -11.96 20.97 10.01
C SER A 94 -10.75 21.90 10.14
N ARG A 95 -10.27 22.14 11.37
CA ARG A 95 -8.99 22.83 11.65
C ARG A 95 -7.79 22.11 11.01
N TYR A 96 -7.99 20.85 10.62
CA TYR A 96 -7.06 20.02 9.88
C TYR A 96 -7.74 19.55 8.60
N LEU A 97 -7.22 20.00 7.46
CA LEU A 97 -7.56 19.50 6.13
C LEU A 97 -6.40 18.60 5.69
N PRO A 98 -6.41 17.30 6.05
CA PRO A 98 -5.37 16.40 5.59
C PRO A 98 -5.35 16.38 4.07
N ILE A 99 -4.17 16.57 3.50
CA ILE A 99 -3.94 16.23 2.11
C ILE A 99 -4.08 14.71 2.05
N GLU A 100 -5.03 14.21 1.26
CA GLU A 100 -5.13 12.76 1.13
C GLU A 100 -3.92 12.22 0.37
N PRO A 101 -3.39 11.04 0.77
CA PRO A 101 -2.37 10.35 0.00
C PRO A 101 -2.88 10.11 -1.43
N ARG A 102 -2.22 10.71 -2.42
CA ARG A 102 -2.72 10.74 -3.81
C ARG A 102 -1.78 10.12 -4.83
N LEU A 103 -0.66 9.54 -4.42
CA LEU A 103 0.25 8.91 -5.37
C LEU A 103 -0.38 7.62 -5.94
N ASP A 104 -0.98 7.75 -7.12
CA ASP A 104 -1.49 6.67 -7.96
C ASP A 104 -0.62 6.57 -9.22
N LEU A 105 0.31 5.61 -9.22
CA LEU A 105 1.27 5.41 -10.31
C LEU A 105 0.63 4.80 -11.55
N ALA A 106 -0.63 4.33 -11.47
CA ALA A 106 -1.38 3.82 -12.61
C ALA A 106 -2.14 4.94 -13.36
N SER A 107 -2.35 6.09 -12.72
CA SER A 107 -3.05 7.25 -13.28
C SER A 107 -2.11 8.40 -13.68
N ASP A 108 -0.87 8.40 -13.21
CA ASP A 108 0.15 9.39 -13.57
C ASP A 108 0.75 9.05 -14.94
N ARG A 109 0.53 9.92 -15.94
CA ARG A 109 0.83 9.67 -17.35
C ARG A 109 2.02 10.48 -17.85
#